data_AF-A0A552I8R4-F1
#
_entry.id   AF-A0A552I8R4-F1
#
_cell.length_a   1.000
_cell.length_b   1.000
_cell.length_c   1.000
_cell.angle_alpha   90.00
_cell.angle_beta   90.00
_cell.angle_gamma   90.00
#
_symmetry.space_group_name_H-M   'P 1'
#
loop_
_entity.id
_entity.type
_entity.pdbx_description
1 polymer ?
#
loop_
_entity_poly.entity_id
_entity_poly.type
_entity_poly.pdbx_seq_one_letter_code
_entity_poly.pdbx_strand_id
1 'polypeptide(L)' 'MPQQNCEAVFENGVLRPLGNLQLNEGQCVKLTIESNSISQLTSPKWSETEIIAQLTANPIKIEDFHPLTREEANERW' A
#
# COMPACT_ATOMS: atom_id res chain seq x y z
N MET A 1 -9.14 -14.64 31.06
CA MET A 1 -9.73 -15.17 29.81
C MET A 1 -8.75 -16.17 29.22
N PRO A 2 -9.16 -17.39 28.86
CA PRO A 2 -8.27 -18.33 28.19
C PRO A 2 -7.91 -17.79 26.80
N GLN A 3 -6.62 -17.54 26.56
CA GLN A 3 -6.10 -17.17 25.25
C GLN A 3 -5.70 -18.46 24.53
N GLN A 4 -6.26 -18.70 23.35
CA GLN A 4 -5.84 -19.77 22.46
C GLN A 4 -5.00 -19.15 21.33
N ASN A 5 -3.79 -19.67 21.13
CA ASN A 5 -2.94 -19.28 20.01
C ASN A 5 -3.11 -20.33 18.91
N CYS A 6 -3.33 -19.90 17.68
CA CYS A 6 -3.38 -20.77 16.52
C CYS A 6 -2.52 -20.19 15.39
N GLU A 7 -1.77 -21.06 14.71
CA GLU A 7 -1.13 -20.71 13.46
C GLU A 7 -2.14 -20.82 12.32
N ALA A 8 -2.03 -19.93 11.34
CA ALA A 8 -2.91 -19.90 10.18
C ALA A 8 -2.17 -19.43 8.93
N VAL A 9 -2.65 -19.86 7.76
CA VAL A 9 -2.18 -19.40 6.45
C VAL A 9 -3.22 -18.49 5.84
N PHE A 10 -2.79 -17.36 5.28
CA PHE A 10 -3.67 -16.47 4.53
C PHE A 10 -3.60 -16.80 3.03
N GLU A 11 -4.69 -17.32 2.48
CA GLU A 11 -4.78 -17.67 1.05
C GLU A 11 -6.13 -17.22 0.49
N ASN A 12 -6.09 -16.55 -0.66
CA ASN A 12 -7.28 -16.09 -1.38
C ASN A 12 -8.26 -15.26 -0.53
N GLY A 13 -7.75 -14.40 0.35
CA GLY A 13 -8.58 -13.55 1.21
C GLY A 13 -9.13 -14.24 2.46
N VAL A 14 -8.78 -15.50 2.72
CA VAL A 14 -9.28 -16.30 3.84
C VAL A 14 -8.14 -16.74 4.75
N LEU A 15 -8.29 -16.57 6.06
CA LEU A 15 -7.39 -17.13 7.07
C LEU A 15 -7.76 -18.59 7.35
N ARG A 16 -6.84 -19.50 7.05
CA ARG A 16 -7.01 -20.95 7.20
C ARG A 16 -6.17 -21.43 8.39
N PRO A 17 -6.78 -21.83 9.51
CA PRO A 17 -6.02 -22.33 10.65
C PRO A 17 -5.31 -23.64 10.31
N LEU A 18 -4.04 -23.77 10.72
CA LEU A 18 -3.24 -24.99 10.57
C LEU A 18 -3.51 -25.99 11.70
N GLY A 19 -4.06 -25.50 12.82
CA GLY A 19 -4.46 -26.31 13.97
C GLY A 19 -5.96 -26.31 14.19
N ASN A 20 -6.40 -27.04 15.21
CA ASN A 20 -7.80 -27.06 15.60
C ASN A 20 -8.18 -25.74 16.29
N LEU A 21 -8.91 -24.88 15.58
CA LEU A 21 -9.44 -23.62 16.08
C LEU A 21 -10.96 -23.74 16.22
N GLN A 22 -11.45 -23.84 17.44
CA GLN A 22 -12.89 -23.93 17.71
C GLN A 22 -13.47 -22.54 17.94
N LEU A 23 -14.18 -22.03 16.94
CA LEU A 23 -14.92 -20.77 16.99
C LEU A 23 -16.38 -21.01 16.62
N ASN A 24 -17.28 -20.27 17.27
CA ASN A 24 -18.69 -20.24 16.89
C ASN A 24 -18.91 -19.26 15.74
N GLU A 25 -19.92 -19.50 14.92
CA GLU A 25 -20.32 -18.56 13.87
C GLU A 25 -20.69 -17.20 14.47
N GLY A 26 -20.17 -16.11 13.89
CA GLY A 26 -20.36 -14.74 14.39
C GLY A 26 -19.50 -14.37 15.62
N GLN A 27 -18.62 -15.24 16.09
CA GLN A 27 -17.73 -14.93 17.22
C GLN A 27 -16.66 -13.90 16.81
N CYS A 28 -16.65 -12.74 17.47
CA CYS A 28 -15.60 -11.75 17.32
C CYS A 28 -14.29 -12.25 17.95
N VAL A 29 -13.20 -12.20 17.19
CA VAL A 29 -11.85 -12.57 17.65
C VAL A 29 -10.87 -11.45 17.34
N LYS A 30 -9.77 -11.41 18.09
CA LYS A 30 -8.66 -10.48 17.84
C LYS A 30 -7.51 -11.24 17.17
N LEU A 31 -7.03 -10.71 16.05
CA LEU A 31 -5.86 -11.24 15.35
C LEU A 31 -4.60 -10.53 15.86
N THR A 32 -3.56 -11.33 16.15
CA THR A 32 -2.22 -10.84 16.48
C THR A 32 -1.26 -11.40 15.45
N ILE A 33 -0.55 -10.54 14.73
CA ILE A 33 0.45 -10.93 13.74
C ILE A 33 1.82 -10.78 14.38
N GLU A 34 2.50 -11.89 14.62
CA GLU A 34 3.88 -11.89 15.10
C GLU A 34 4.81 -11.65 13.92
N SER A 35 5.12 -10.38 13.68
CA SER A 35 6.25 -10.03 12.82
C SER A 35 7.50 -10.15 13.69
N ASN A 36 8.38 -11.11 13.39
CA ASN A 36 9.76 -11.00 13.86
C ASN A 36 10.24 -9.63 13.37
N SER A 37 10.63 -8.76 14.30
CA SER A 37 11.21 -7.46 13.99
C SER A 37 12.57 -7.65 13.31
N ILE A 38 12.57 -8.17 12.08
CA ILE A 38 13.54 -7.72 11.11
C ILE A 38 13.09 -6.29 10.83
N SER A 39 13.79 -5.34 11.44
CA SER A 39 13.72 -3.93 11.10
C SER A 39 14.10 -3.75 9.61
N GLN A 40 13.20 -4.09 8.70
CA GLN A 40 13.27 -3.89 7.25
C GLN A 40 11.93 -4.44 6.72
N LEU A 41 11.00 -3.66 6.20
CA LEU A 41 11.15 -2.46 5.42
C LEU A 41 10.66 -1.25 6.20
N THR A 42 11.51 -0.24 6.31
CA THR A 42 11.07 1.12 5.99
C THR A 42 10.12 1.02 4.79
N SER A 43 8.81 1.23 4.98
CA SER A 43 8.07 1.95 3.96
C SER A 43 9.02 3.06 3.53
N PRO A 44 9.50 3.13 2.28
CA PRO A 44 10.34 4.25 1.90
C PRO A 44 9.50 5.43 2.32
N LYS A 45 9.96 6.16 3.33
CA LYS A 45 9.35 7.42 3.70
C LYS A 45 9.82 8.30 2.57
N TRP A 46 9.18 8.10 1.42
CA TRP A 46 9.52 8.74 0.18
C TRP A 46 9.39 10.20 0.54
N SER A 47 10.53 10.86 0.65
CA SER A 47 10.50 12.30 0.75
C SER A 47 9.86 12.75 -0.55
N GLU A 48 8.90 13.66 -0.51
CA GLU A 48 8.19 14.16 -1.70
C GLU A 48 9.16 14.47 -2.86
N THR A 49 10.34 14.97 -2.51
CA THR A 49 11.50 15.20 -3.36
C THR A 49 12.00 13.98 -4.14
N GLU A 50 12.05 12.79 -3.55
CA GLU A 50 12.51 11.55 -4.20
C GLU A 50 11.50 10.99 -5.22
N ILE A 51 10.20 11.19 -4.98
CA ILE A 51 9.15 10.80 -5.93
C ILE A 51 9.20 11.70 -7.15
N ILE A 52 9.26 13.02 -6.93
CA ILE A 52 9.35 14.01 -8.01
C ILE A 52 10.62 13.74 -8.84
N ALA A 53 11.76 13.49 -8.21
CA ALA A 53 13.01 13.20 -8.92
C ALA A 53 12.91 11.95 -9.82
N GLN A 54 12.26 10.87 -9.36
CA GLN A 54 12.09 9.66 -10.16
C GLN A 54 11.08 9.82 -11.31
N LEU A 55 9.97 10.51 -11.06
CA LEU A 55 8.96 10.76 -12.09
C LEU A 55 9.45 11.72 -13.18
N THR A 56 10.38 12.61 -12.83
CA THR A 56 10.95 13.60 -13.75
C THR A 56 12.29 13.16 -14.36
N ALA A 57 12.85 12.01 -13.94
CA ALA A 57 14.13 11.51 -14.44
C ALA A 57 14.14 11.18 -15.94
N ASN A 58 12.97 10.87 -16.51
CA ASN A 58 12.83 10.58 -17.94
C ASN A 58 11.54 11.21 -18.50
N PRO A 59 11.56 12.52 -18.82
CA PRO A 59 10.38 13.19 -19.34
C PRO A 59 10.06 12.69 -20.75
N ILE A 60 8.78 12.38 -21.00
CA ILE A 60 8.28 12.13 -22.36
C ILE A 60 8.36 13.45 -23.13
N LYS A 61 9.24 13.50 -24.13
CA LYS A 61 9.31 14.63 -25.07
C LYS A 61 8.19 14.47 -26.09
N ILE A 62 7.24 15.39 -26.08
CA ILE A 62 6.23 15.51 -27.13
C ILE A 62 6.76 16.58 -28.10
N GLU A 63 7.16 16.17 -29.30
CA GLU A 63 7.90 17.04 -30.23
C GLU A 63 7.14 18.31 -30.61
N ASP A 64 5.81 18.24 -30.71
CA ASP A 64 4.95 19.37 -31.10
C ASP A 64 4.25 20.04 -29.90
N PHE A 65 4.66 19.72 -28.66
CA PHE A 65 4.06 20.37 -27.49
C PHE A 65 4.62 21.77 -27.31
N HIS A 66 3.77 22.76 -27.58
CA HIS A 66 4.01 24.14 -27.23
C HIS A 66 3.06 24.53 -26.10
N PRO A 67 3.56 24.92 -24.92
CA PRO A 67 2.70 25.41 -23.85
C PRO A 67 1.98 26.67 -24.33
N LEU A 68 0.69 26.77 -24.03
CA LEU A 68 -0.09 27.96 -24.34
C LEU A 68 0.51 29.17 -23.62
N THR A 69 0.57 30.29 -24.33
CA THR A 69 0.85 31.59 -23.73
C THR A 69 -0.29 31.98 -22.80
N ARG A 70 0.01 32.91 -21.88
CA ARG A 70 -0.99 33.44 -20.94
C ARG A 70 -2.16 34.07 -21.67
N GLU A 71 -1.88 34.73 -22.78
CA GLU A 71 -2.84 35.41 -23.63
C GLU A 71 -3.79 34.39 -24.29
N GLU A 72 -3.26 33.32 -24.88
CA GLU A 72 -4.08 32.23 -25.49
C GLU A 72 -4.93 31.45 -24.46
N ALA A 73 -4.44 31.30 -23.23
CA ALA A 73 -5.19 30.63 -22.17
C ALA A 73 -6.42 31.44 -21.72
N ASN A 74 -6.29 32.77 -21.68
CA ASN A 74 -7.36 33.68 -21.27
C ASN A 74 -8.46 33.84 -22.34
N GLU A 75 -8.16 33.56 -23.61
CA GLU A 75 -9.15 33.60 -24.71
C GLU A 75 -10.08 32.36 -24.74
N ARG A 76 -9.80 31.33 -23.93
CA ARG A 76 -10.56 30.08 -23.91
C ARG A 76 -11.57 29.97 -22.76
N TRP A 77 -11.68 30.99 -21.92
CA TRP A 77 -12.63 31.12 -20.81
C TRP A 77 -13.45 32.39 -20.95
#